data_AF-A0A3L7TAU8-F1
#
_entry.id   AF-A0A3L7TAU8-F1
#
_cell.length_a   1.000
_cell.length_b   1.000
_cell.length_c   1.000
_cell.angle_alpha   90.00
_cell.angle_beta   90.00
_cell.angle_gamma   90.00
#
_symmetry.space_group_name_H-M   'P 1'
#
loop_
_entity.id
_entity.type
_entity.pdbx_description
1 polymer ?
#
loop_
_entity_poly.entity_id
_entity_poly.type
_entity_poly.pdbx_seq_one_letter_code
_entity_poly.pdbx_strand_id
1 'polypeptide(L)'
;MHESAPWGKPKVTRDDPAHALMLLEAIDHADADVVAKATMLVASGMANYWPALGVHDAALDCGFLEDPIEWTRRCFLGGAEELVPGFTEHQTLERADWRIALRKGVGFCSQQSMVLAGYLRERGIESDVLRLEGHVIAVAHTPEGDILLDPDYGVVLRCSLAQAESDPEFVRAAYLAAGFGAEQTDMVVKLYGAEGNDFYRTVHLERAEPRGAVLLFVGIVMMLVGIYGIRRGRA
;
A
#
# COMPACT_ATOMS: atom_id res chain seq x y z
N MET A 1 -4.49 19.45 -7.62
CA MET A 1 -4.21 19.70 -6.19
C MET A 1 -5.39 19.15 -5.43
N HIS A 2 -5.33 17.90 -4.99
CA HIS A 2 -6.42 17.27 -4.23
C HIS A 2 -6.16 17.50 -2.75
N GLU A 3 -7.20 18.00 -2.07
CA GLU A 3 -7.21 18.30 -0.64
C GLU A 3 -6.73 17.11 0.19
N SER A 4 -5.97 17.46 1.22
CA SER A 4 -5.29 16.56 2.14
C SER A 4 -6.22 15.52 2.76
N ALA A 5 -5.66 14.32 2.99
CA ALA A 5 -6.17 13.33 3.92
C ALA A 5 -6.76 13.99 5.19
N PRO A 6 -7.82 13.42 5.80
CA PRO A 6 -8.61 14.03 6.87
C PRO A 6 -7.86 14.38 8.19
N TRP A 7 -6.53 14.30 8.21
CA TRP A 7 -5.69 14.40 9.40
C TRP A 7 -4.71 15.59 9.40
N GLY A 8 -4.82 16.54 8.47
CA GLY A 8 -4.07 17.81 8.53
C GLY A 8 -2.54 17.65 8.52
N LYS A 9 -2.01 16.60 7.89
CA LYS A 9 -0.58 16.26 7.90
C LYS A 9 0.28 17.48 7.56
N PRO A 10 1.42 17.71 8.27
CA PRO A 10 2.44 18.61 7.80
C PRO A 10 2.76 18.25 6.34
N LYS A 11 3.08 19.24 5.52
CA LYS A 11 3.64 18.95 4.20
C LYS A 11 4.99 18.27 4.42
N VAL A 12 5.01 16.95 4.48
CA VAL A 12 6.17 16.20 3.99
C VAL A 12 6.36 16.72 2.57
N THR A 13 7.55 17.24 2.26
CA THR A 13 7.84 17.69 0.90
C THR A 13 7.52 16.53 -0.02
N ARG A 14 6.47 16.68 -0.83
CA ARG A 14 6.02 15.60 -1.70
C ARG A 14 7.03 15.48 -2.82
N ASP A 15 7.65 14.32 -2.89
CA ASP A 15 8.46 13.96 -4.03
C ASP A 15 7.55 13.48 -5.16
N ASP A 16 8.02 13.62 -6.39
CA ASP A 16 7.42 12.91 -7.51
C ASP A 16 7.52 11.40 -7.25
N PRO A 17 6.43 10.60 -7.37
CA PRO A 17 6.46 9.19 -7.01
C PRO A 17 7.48 8.37 -7.81
N ALA A 18 7.77 8.74 -9.07
CA ALA A 18 8.80 8.07 -9.86
C ALA A 18 10.20 8.45 -9.39
N HIS A 19 10.41 9.69 -8.95
CA HIS A 19 11.66 10.10 -8.30
C HIS A 19 11.86 9.38 -6.95
N ALA A 20 10.83 9.29 -6.11
CA ALA A 20 10.89 8.54 -4.85
C ALA A 20 11.23 7.06 -5.08
N LEU A 21 10.60 6.43 -6.08
CA LEU A 21 10.92 5.06 -6.50
C LEU A 21 12.39 4.91 -6.93
N MET A 22 12.89 5.83 -7.77
CA MET A 22 14.28 5.82 -8.21
C MET A 22 15.25 5.93 -7.02
N LEU A 23 15.00 6.85 -6.09
CA LEU A 23 15.83 7.03 -4.90
C LEU A 23 15.80 5.80 -3.99
N LEU A 24 14.61 5.19 -3.83
CA LEU A 24 14.42 4.00 -3.02
C LEU A 24 15.18 2.82 -3.64
N GLU A 25 15.14 2.64 -4.96
CA GLU A 25 15.94 1.62 -5.66
C GLU A 25 17.45 1.86 -5.57
N ALA A 26 17.88 3.11 -5.43
CA ALA A 26 19.29 3.50 -5.36
C ALA A 26 19.91 3.44 -3.96
N ILE A 27 19.14 3.15 -2.90
CA ILE A 27 19.71 3.03 -1.54
C ILE A 27 20.65 1.82 -1.49
N ASP A 28 21.88 2.07 -1.01
CA ASP A 28 22.84 1.01 -0.74
C ASP A 28 22.32 0.07 0.34
N HIS A 29 22.35 -1.24 0.08
CA HIS A 29 21.90 -2.27 1.02
C HIS A 29 22.74 -2.32 2.29
N ALA A 30 24.00 -1.89 2.23
CA ALA A 30 24.89 -1.84 3.39
C ALA A 30 24.68 -0.60 4.28
N ASP A 31 23.78 0.30 3.88
CA ASP A 31 23.52 1.55 4.59
C ASP A 31 22.84 1.28 5.93
N ALA A 32 23.48 1.68 7.03
CA ALA A 32 22.95 1.51 8.38
C ALA A 32 21.61 2.25 8.61
N ASP A 33 21.32 3.28 7.79
CA ASP A 33 20.09 4.05 7.86
C ASP A 33 19.06 3.65 6.78
N VAL A 34 19.25 2.51 6.10
CA VAL A 34 18.38 2.04 5.01
C VAL A 34 16.89 2.05 5.39
N VAL A 35 16.58 1.59 6.60
CA VAL A 35 15.21 1.54 7.11
C VAL A 35 14.61 2.93 7.23
N ALA A 36 15.36 3.87 7.84
CA ALA A 36 14.87 5.23 8.04
C ALA A 36 14.72 5.99 6.72
N LYS A 37 15.70 5.88 5.82
CA LYS A 37 15.65 6.50 4.49
C LYS A 37 14.47 5.96 3.68
N ALA A 38 14.24 4.65 3.71
CA ALA A 38 13.10 4.03 3.04
C ALA A 38 11.77 4.54 3.60
N THR A 39 11.61 4.61 4.93
CA THR A 39 10.40 5.16 5.55
C THR A 39 10.13 6.59 5.10
N MET A 40 11.16 7.44 5.03
CA MET A 40 10.99 8.83 4.56
C MET A 40 10.59 8.92 3.10
N LEU A 41 11.21 8.11 2.22
CA LEU A 41 10.92 8.13 0.78
C LEU A 41 9.53 7.61 0.45
N VAL A 42 9.04 6.60 1.18
CA VAL A 42 7.65 6.15 1.03
C VAL A 42 6.69 7.26 1.48
N ALA A 43 6.97 7.90 2.62
CA ALA A 43 6.17 9.01 3.13
C ALA A 43 6.13 10.22 2.18
N SER A 44 7.25 10.55 1.54
CA SER A 44 7.31 11.67 0.58
C SER A 44 6.72 11.32 -0.78
N GLY A 45 6.84 10.07 -1.21
CA GLY A 45 6.38 9.59 -2.52
C GLY A 45 4.89 9.23 -2.59
N MET A 46 4.21 9.05 -1.46
CA MET A 46 2.82 8.57 -1.42
C MET A 46 1.82 9.56 -0.81
N ALA A 47 0.60 9.60 -1.34
CA ALA A 47 -0.55 10.29 -0.75
C ALA A 47 -1.40 9.31 0.03
N ASN A 48 -1.75 9.66 1.26
CA ASN A 48 -2.86 9.02 1.96
C ASN A 48 -4.19 9.47 1.30
N TYR A 49 -4.58 8.76 0.25
CA TYR A 49 -5.69 9.11 -0.61
C TYR A 49 -6.27 7.87 -1.26
N TRP A 50 -7.59 7.82 -1.28
CA TRP A 50 -8.38 7.04 -2.22
C TRP A 50 -9.54 7.90 -2.72
N PRO A 51 -10.03 7.67 -3.95
CA PRO A 51 -11.22 8.34 -4.42
C PRO A 51 -12.43 7.97 -3.56
N ALA A 52 -13.38 8.90 -3.44
CA ALA A 52 -14.64 8.64 -2.76
C ALA A 52 -15.40 7.51 -3.47
N LEU A 53 -16.24 6.79 -2.72
CA LEU A 53 -17.04 5.70 -3.27
C LEU A 53 -17.84 6.16 -4.50
N GLY A 54 -17.68 5.45 -5.63
CA GLY A 54 -18.34 5.76 -6.90
C GLY A 54 -17.64 6.83 -7.74
N VAL A 55 -16.53 7.42 -7.27
CA VAL A 55 -15.75 8.41 -8.04
C VAL A 55 -14.59 7.72 -8.74
N HIS A 56 -14.63 7.61 -10.06
CA HIS A 56 -13.53 7.03 -10.84
C HIS A 56 -12.31 7.96 -10.92
N ASP A 57 -11.14 7.40 -10.60
CA ASP A 57 -9.84 8.00 -10.89
C ASP A 57 -9.05 7.09 -11.85
N ALA A 58 -8.99 7.50 -13.11
CA ALA A 58 -8.29 6.77 -14.17
C ALA A 58 -6.78 6.65 -13.91
N ALA A 59 -6.17 7.52 -13.09
CA ALA A 59 -4.76 7.39 -12.73
C ALA A 59 -4.51 6.14 -11.86
N LEU A 60 -5.54 5.66 -11.16
CA LEU A 60 -5.47 4.53 -10.23
C LEU A 60 -5.93 3.21 -10.86
N ASP A 61 -6.28 3.23 -12.13
CA ASP A 61 -6.67 2.05 -12.86
C ASP A 61 -5.55 1.00 -12.88
N CYS A 62 -5.92 -0.25 -12.59
CA CYS A 62 -5.06 -1.40 -12.79
C CYS A 62 -4.99 -1.77 -14.28
N GLY A 63 -3.79 -2.05 -14.76
CA GLY A 63 -3.57 -2.66 -16.08
C GLY A 63 -3.86 -4.16 -16.07
N PHE A 64 -4.06 -4.77 -17.24
CA PHE A 64 -4.28 -6.22 -17.36
C PHE A 64 -3.18 -7.06 -16.73
N LEU A 65 -1.93 -6.59 -16.83
CA LEU A 65 -0.78 -7.30 -16.24
C LEU A 65 -0.69 -7.12 -14.72
N GLU A 66 -1.32 -6.08 -14.17
CA GLU A 66 -1.32 -5.80 -12.73
C GLU A 66 -2.41 -6.60 -12.03
N ASP A 67 -3.62 -6.56 -12.58
CA ASP A 67 -4.76 -7.36 -12.13
C ASP A 67 -5.62 -7.74 -13.34
N PRO A 68 -5.42 -8.93 -13.93
CA PRO A 68 -6.18 -9.35 -15.10
C PRO A 68 -7.66 -9.56 -14.78
N ILE A 69 -8.01 -9.87 -13.53
CA ILE A 69 -9.40 -10.08 -13.11
C ILE A 69 -10.11 -8.74 -13.07
N GLU A 70 -9.54 -7.74 -12.37
CA GLU A 70 -10.14 -6.42 -12.25
C GLU A 70 -10.15 -5.69 -13.59
N TRP A 71 -9.08 -5.80 -14.39
CA TRP A 71 -9.05 -5.24 -15.74
C TRP A 71 -10.14 -5.84 -16.63
N THR A 72 -10.30 -7.17 -16.62
CA THR A 72 -11.33 -7.86 -17.41
C THR A 72 -12.72 -7.45 -16.93
N ARG A 73 -12.94 -7.43 -15.61
CA ARG A 73 -14.18 -6.95 -15.01
C ARG A 73 -14.50 -5.54 -15.50
N ARG A 74 -13.56 -4.59 -15.45
CA ARG A 74 -13.77 -3.23 -15.94
C ARG A 74 -14.07 -3.18 -17.45
N CYS A 75 -13.32 -3.89 -18.28
CA CYS A 75 -13.52 -3.87 -19.73
C CYS A 75 -14.86 -4.44 -20.19
N PHE A 76 -15.40 -5.46 -19.51
CA PHE A 76 -16.62 -6.15 -19.92
C PHE A 76 -17.87 -5.73 -19.14
N LEU A 77 -17.71 -5.17 -17.94
CA LEU A 77 -18.81 -4.82 -17.05
C LEU A 77 -18.77 -3.34 -16.61
N GLY A 78 -17.79 -2.55 -17.05
CA GLY A 78 -17.63 -1.14 -16.67
C GLY A 78 -18.74 -0.18 -17.10
N GLY A 79 -19.76 -0.65 -17.83
CA GLY A 79 -20.99 0.08 -18.13
C GLY A 79 -22.23 -0.47 -17.43
N ALA A 80 -22.08 -1.49 -16.57
CA ALA A 80 -23.18 -2.18 -15.90
C ALA A 80 -23.55 -1.57 -14.54
N GLU A 81 -23.06 -0.37 -14.20
CA GLU A 81 -23.44 0.32 -12.96
C GLU A 81 -24.96 0.57 -12.88
N GLU A 82 -25.61 0.84 -14.03
CA GLU A 82 -27.07 0.94 -14.14
C GLU A 82 -27.79 -0.40 -13.91
N LEU A 83 -27.10 -1.53 -14.11
CA LEU A 83 -27.67 -2.88 -14.01
C LEU A 83 -27.38 -3.54 -12.66
N VAL A 84 -26.28 -3.17 -11.99
CA VAL A 84 -25.85 -3.71 -10.70
C VAL A 84 -25.31 -2.56 -9.81
N PRO A 85 -26.15 -1.98 -8.95
CA PRO A 85 -25.71 -0.99 -7.96
C PRO A 85 -24.59 -1.55 -7.07
N GLY A 86 -23.52 -0.77 -6.84
CA GLY A 86 -22.33 -1.19 -6.06
C GLY A 86 -21.18 -1.75 -6.90
N PHE A 87 -21.32 -1.80 -8.23
CA PHE A 87 -20.30 -2.34 -9.12
C PHE A 87 -18.96 -1.55 -9.11
N THR A 88 -18.99 -0.25 -8.78
CA THR A 88 -17.85 0.68 -8.72
C THR A 88 -17.15 0.74 -7.35
N GLU A 89 -17.59 -0.04 -6.36
CA GLU A 89 -17.05 -0.04 -4.98
C GLU A 89 -15.57 -0.49 -4.90
N HIS A 90 -14.99 -0.94 -6.02
CA HIS A 90 -13.72 -1.69 -6.07
C HIS A 90 -12.51 -0.85 -6.52
N GLN A 91 -12.66 0.48 -6.61
CA GLN A 91 -11.58 1.36 -7.08
C GLN A 91 -10.44 1.56 -6.05
N THR A 92 -10.61 1.05 -4.83
CA THR A 92 -9.60 1.09 -3.75
C THR A 92 -8.91 -0.27 -3.60
N LEU A 93 -8.09 -0.64 -4.59
CA LEU A 93 -7.34 -1.89 -4.56
C LEU A 93 -5.92 -1.66 -4.03
N GLU A 94 -5.59 -2.32 -2.93
CA GLU A 94 -4.21 -2.45 -2.47
C GLU A 94 -3.40 -3.34 -3.42
N ARG A 95 -2.20 -2.90 -3.77
CA ARG A 95 -1.28 -3.57 -4.68
C ARG A 95 -0.20 -4.28 -3.88
N ALA A 96 0.03 -5.53 -4.24
CA ALA A 96 1.08 -6.36 -3.66
C ALA A 96 2.48 -5.98 -4.15
N ASP A 97 2.62 -5.56 -5.41
CA ASP A 97 3.90 -5.08 -5.95
C ASP A 97 4.18 -3.67 -5.44
N TRP A 98 5.20 -3.55 -4.59
CA TRP A 98 5.58 -2.29 -3.95
C TRP A 98 6.06 -1.23 -4.96
N ARG A 99 6.66 -1.62 -6.09
CA ARG A 99 7.12 -0.68 -7.13
C ARG A 99 5.94 -0.08 -7.86
N ILE A 100 4.94 -0.90 -8.19
CA ILE A 100 3.71 -0.43 -8.85
C ILE A 100 2.95 0.51 -7.91
N ALA A 101 2.77 0.11 -6.65
CA ALA A 101 2.11 0.91 -5.63
C ALA A 101 2.80 2.28 -5.43
N LEU A 102 4.13 2.29 -5.25
CA LEU A 102 4.88 3.53 -5.08
C LEU A 102 4.84 4.40 -6.35
N ARG A 103 4.94 3.81 -7.55
CA ARG A 103 4.85 4.57 -8.81
C ARG A 103 3.51 5.29 -8.97
N LYS A 104 2.41 4.69 -8.49
CA LYS A 104 1.09 5.34 -8.46
C LYS A 104 1.03 6.47 -7.43
N GLY A 105 1.83 6.38 -6.36
CA GLY A 105 2.02 7.45 -5.39
C GLY A 105 0.79 7.75 -4.54
N VAL A 106 -0.16 6.81 -4.43
CA VAL A 106 -1.35 6.96 -3.59
C VAL A 106 -1.70 5.66 -2.87
N GLY A 107 -2.35 5.79 -1.73
CA GLY A 107 -2.98 4.73 -0.96
C GLY A 107 -3.02 5.06 0.53
N PHE A 108 -3.94 4.44 1.26
CA PHE A 108 -4.01 4.60 2.73
C PHE A 108 -2.76 4.07 3.44
N CYS A 109 -2.71 4.28 4.77
CA CYS A 109 -1.59 3.87 5.62
C CYS A 109 -1.19 2.40 5.45
N SER A 110 -2.16 1.52 5.18
CA SER A 110 -1.94 0.11 4.87
C SER A 110 -1.15 -0.12 3.58
N GLN A 111 -1.52 0.53 2.47
CA GLN A 111 -0.77 0.44 1.21
C GLN A 111 0.67 0.96 1.36
N GLN A 112 0.86 2.05 2.10
CA GLN A 112 2.20 2.62 2.34
C GLN A 112 3.06 1.69 3.19
N SER A 113 2.47 1.07 4.21
CA SER A 113 3.13 0.04 5.03
C SER A 113 3.47 -1.21 4.22
N MET A 114 2.60 -1.64 3.30
CA MET A 114 2.88 -2.73 2.37
C MET A 114 4.01 -2.39 1.41
N VAL A 115 4.09 -1.15 0.92
CA VAL A 115 5.21 -0.70 0.07
C VAL A 115 6.53 -0.80 0.82
N LEU A 116 6.58 -0.27 2.04
CA LEU A 116 7.78 -0.29 2.87
C LEU A 116 8.20 -1.72 3.23
N ALA A 117 7.27 -2.56 3.71
CA ALA A 117 7.56 -3.95 4.04
C ALA A 117 8.00 -4.76 2.80
N GLY A 118 7.35 -4.56 1.65
CA GLY A 118 7.74 -5.21 0.39
C GLY A 118 9.16 -4.83 -0.04
N TYR A 119 9.50 -3.54 0.06
CA TYR A 119 10.84 -3.03 -0.23
C TYR A 119 11.91 -3.63 0.70
N LEU A 120 11.64 -3.70 2.01
CA LEU A 120 12.56 -4.19 3.03
C LEU A 120 12.80 -5.71 2.89
N ARG A 121 11.74 -6.50 2.69
CA ARG A 121 11.83 -7.95 2.47
C ARG A 121 12.67 -8.30 1.24
N GLU A 122 12.52 -7.57 0.14
CA GLU A 122 13.33 -7.80 -1.07
C GLU A 122 14.83 -7.57 -0.82
N ARG A 123 15.18 -6.84 0.24
CA ARG A 123 16.56 -6.53 0.66
C ARG A 123 17.05 -7.42 1.80
N GLY A 124 16.30 -8.47 2.13
CA GLY A 124 16.65 -9.40 3.20
C GLY A 124 16.44 -8.85 4.61
N ILE A 125 15.67 -7.75 4.76
CA ILE A 125 15.25 -7.24 6.07
C ILE A 125 13.85 -7.82 6.34
N GLU A 126 13.79 -8.76 7.29
CA GLU A 126 12.54 -9.28 7.80
C GLU A 126 11.67 -8.12 8.27
N SER A 127 10.44 -8.06 7.76
CA SER A 127 9.52 -6.99 8.08
C SER A 127 8.09 -7.47 7.98
N ASP A 128 7.21 -6.82 8.72
CA ASP A 128 5.78 -7.10 8.75
C ASP A 128 4.96 -5.82 8.67
N VAL A 129 3.68 -5.98 8.36
CA VAL A 129 2.70 -4.90 8.41
C VAL A 129 1.91 -5.10 9.69
N LEU A 130 1.82 -4.06 10.52
CA LEU A 130 1.16 -4.08 11.82
C LEU A 130 -0.05 -3.15 11.76
N ARG A 131 -1.22 -3.72 12.02
CA ARG A 131 -2.45 -2.97 12.26
C ARG A 131 -2.45 -2.50 13.70
N LEU A 132 -2.68 -1.21 13.87
CA LEU A 132 -3.02 -0.54 15.12
C LEU A 132 -4.53 -0.23 15.13
N GLU A 133 -5.07 0.26 16.24
CA GLU A 133 -6.44 0.76 16.28
C GLU A 133 -6.62 1.92 15.29
N GLY A 134 -7.26 1.68 14.15
CA GLY A 134 -7.54 2.70 13.13
C GLY A 134 -6.32 3.17 12.30
N HIS A 135 -5.14 2.58 12.47
CA HIS A 135 -3.93 2.91 11.71
C HIS A 135 -3.15 1.65 11.32
N VAL A 136 -2.26 1.76 10.34
CA VAL A 136 -1.42 0.64 9.89
C VAL A 136 -0.01 1.16 9.66
N ILE A 137 0.95 0.48 10.26
CA ILE A 137 2.38 0.78 10.18
C ILE A 137 3.15 -0.46 9.70
N ALA A 138 4.44 -0.31 9.45
CA ALA A 138 5.35 -1.43 9.21
C ALA A 138 6.23 -1.69 10.44
N VAL A 139 6.76 -2.90 10.54
CA VAL A 139 7.75 -3.30 11.54
C VAL A 139 8.94 -3.88 10.80
N ALA A 140 10.16 -3.46 11.15
CA ALA A 140 11.38 -4.13 10.72
C ALA A 140 11.96 -4.92 11.88
N HIS A 141 12.29 -6.19 11.65
CA HIS A 141 12.90 -7.08 12.62
C HIS A 141 14.41 -7.06 12.41
N THR A 142 15.14 -6.41 13.32
CA THR A 142 16.60 -6.31 13.27
C THR A 142 17.24 -7.13 14.38
N PRO A 143 18.53 -7.51 14.26
CA PRO A 143 19.25 -8.18 15.34
C PRO A 143 19.26 -7.41 16.67
N GLU A 144 19.20 -6.08 16.60
CA GLU A 144 19.17 -5.17 17.75
C GLU A 144 17.77 -5.02 18.39
N GLY A 145 16.73 -5.52 17.72
CA GLY A 145 15.34 -5.45 18.14
C GLY A 145 14.39 -4.98 17.04
N ASP A 146 13.10 -4.97 17.35
CA ASP A 146 12.09 -4.45 16.44
C ASP A 146 12.19 -2.93 16.31
N ILE A 147 11.92 -2.43 15.11
CA ILE A 147 11.79 -1.01 14.81
C ILE A 147 10.39 -0.80 14.22
N LEU A 148 9.57 0.01 14.87
CA LEU A 148 8.26 0.39 14.34
C LEU A 148 8.43 1.55 13.35
N LEU A 149 7.78 1.46 12.20
CA LEU A 149 7.97 2.34 11.05
C LEU A 149 6.63 2.86 10.59
N ASP A 150 6.42 4.16 10.66
CA ASP A 150 5.20 4.80 10.18
C ASP A 150 5.49 5.51 8.84
N PRO A 151 5.35 4.82 7.70
CA PRO A 151 5.56 5.43 6.39
C PRO A 151 4.44 6.42 6.01
N ASP A 152 3.31 6.40 6.71
CA ASP A 152 2.22 7.34 6.44
C ASP A 152 2.50 8.73 7.00
N TYR A 153 3.28 8.78 8.09
CA TYR A 153 3.69 10.00 8.76
C TYR A 153 5.19 10.31 8.59
N GLY A 154 5.97 9.40 8.03
CA GLY A 154 7.42 9.55 7.90
C GLY A 154 8.09 9.54 9.27
N VAL A 155 7.76 8.58 10.13
CA VAL A 155 8.31 8.47 11.49
C VAL A 155 8.96 7.11 11.69
N VAL A 156 10.12 7.09 12.35
CA VAL A 156 10.84 5.88 12.73
C VAL A 156 10.91 5.83 14.26
N LEU A 157 10.45 4.72 14.82
CA LEU A 157 10.38 4.49 16.27
C LEU A 157 11.31 3.33 16.62
N ARG A 158 12.38 3.62 17.36
CA ARG A 158 13.33 2.61 17.84
C ARG A 158 12.85 1.96 19.12
N CYS A 159 11.68 1.31 19.05
CA CYS A 159 11.09 0.52 20.11
C CYS A 159 10.33 -0.67 19.54
N SER A 160 10.03 -1.66 20.39
CA SER A 160 9.13 -2.75 20.05
C SER A 160 7.66 -2.39 20.26
N LEU A 161 6.76 -3.18 19.67
CA LEU A 161 5.32 -3.04 19.90
C LEU A 161 4.99 -3.14 21.38
N ALA A 162 5.53 -4.14 22.09
CA ALA A 162 5.27 -4.33 23.51
C ALA A 162 5.68 -3.11 24.36
N GLN A 163 6.76 -2.42 24.00
CA GLN A 163 7.16 -1.18 24.66
C GLN A 163 6.14 -0.08 24.41
N ALA A 164 5.75 0.13 23.14
CA ALA A 164 4.76 1.13 22.77
C ALA A 164 3.37 0.85 23.39
N GLU A 165 2.96 -0.40 23.50
CA GLU A 165 1.69 -0.79 24.15
C GLU A 165 1.71 -0.56 25.66
N SER A 166 2.86 -0.79 26.30
CA SER A 166 3.01 -0.59 27.75
C SER A 166 3.05 0.88 28.15
N ASP A 167 3.60 1.73 27.27
CA ASP A 167 3.71 3.17 27.46
C ASP A 167 3.63 3.89 26.11
N PRO A 168 2.40 4.17 25.60
CA PRO A 168 2.23 4.82 24.29
C PRO A 168 2.86 6.20 24.21
N GLU A 169 3.05 6.89 25.34
CA GLU A 169 3.73 8.19 25.40
C GLU A 169 5.18 8.12 24.90
N PHE A 170 5.79 6.94 24.88
CA PHE A 170 7.13 6.71 24.33
C PHE A 170 7.26 7.18 22.87
N VAL A 171 6.19 7.10 22.07
CA VAL A 171 6.25 7.49 20.64
C VAL A 171 6.12 9.00 20.43
N ARG A 172 5.60 9.75 21.42
CA ARG A 172 5.27 11.18 21.30
C ARG A 172 6.43 12.00 20.79
N ALA A 173 7.62 11.80 21.38
CA ALA A 173 8.80 12.60 21.06
C ALA A 173 9.19 12.49 19.58
N ALA A 174 9.02 11.32 18.97
CA ALA A 174 9.34 11.09 17.57
C ALA A 174 8.38 11.83 16.63
N TYR A 175 7.08 11.81 16.91
CA TYR A 175 6.09 12.58 16.13
C TYR A 175 6.27 14.09 16.30
N LEU A 176 6.52 14.59 17.51
CA LEU A 176 6.82 16.01 17.69
C LEU A 176 8.10 16.42 16.94
N ALA A 177 9.14 15.57 16.96
CA ALA A 177 10.38 15.81 16.23
C ALA A 177 10.19 15.81 14.70
N ALA A 178 9.21 15.04 14.19
CA ALA A 178 8.81 15.06 12.79
C ALA A 178 7.93 16.27 12.42
N GLY A 179 7.64 17.16 13.36
CA GLY A 179 6.94 18.43 13.13
C GLY A 179 5.42 18.35 13.25
N PHE A 180 4.88 17.26 13.81
CA PHE A 180 3.44 17.15 14.09
C PHE A 180 3.03 18.02 15.27
N GLY A 181 1.83 18.60 15.18
CA GLY A 181 1.27 19.41 16.26
C GLY A 181 0.92 18.55 17.49
N ALA A 182 0.74 19.21 18.65
CA ALA A 182 0.39 18.52 19.89
C ALA A 182 -0.90 17.69 19.77
N GLU A 183 -1.96 18.27 19.19
CA GLU A 183 -3.26 17.61 18.99
C GLU A 183 -3.15 16.37 18.07
N GLN A 184 -2.41 16.48 16.97
CA GLN A 184 -2.16 15.35 16.07
C GLN A 184 -1.37 14.25 16.78
N THR A 185 -0.37 14.64 17.55
CA THR A 185 0.44 13.70 18.31
C THR A 185 -0.40 12.99 19.38
N ASP A 186 -1.29 13.70 20.07
CA ASP A 186 -2.23 13.11 21.04
C ASP A 186 -3.15 12.08 20.40
N MET A 187 -3.57 12.28 19.15
CA MET A 187 -4.35 11.30 18.41
C MET A 187 -3.51 10.07 18.08
N VAL A 188 -2.31 10.25 17.51
CA VAL A 188 -1.48 9.13 17.07
C VAL A 188 -0.96 8.30 18.25
N VAL A 189 -0.56 8.94 19.35
CA VAL A 189 -0.11 8.25 20.58
C VAL A 189 -1.17 7.27 21.08
N LYS A 190 -2.47 7.62 21.02
CA LYS A 190 -3.55 6.72 21.46
C LYS A 190 -3.64 5.43 20.64
N LEU A 191 -3.25 5.48 19.36
CA LEU A 191 -3.33 4.33 18.44
C LEU A 191 -2.31 3.24 18.82
N TYR A 192 -1.26 3.57 19.57
CA TYR A 192 -0.27 2.62 20.05
C TYR A 192 -0.68 1.88 21.33
N GLY A 193 -1.88 2.13 21.86
CA GLY A 193 -2.45 1.29 22.93
C GLY A 193 -2.58 -0.17 22.50
N ALA A 194 -2.69 -1.10 23.45
CA ALA A 194 -2.73 -2.54 23.17
C ALA A 194 -4.02 -3.03 22.47
N GLU A 195 -5.08 -2.21 22.43
CA GLU A 195 -6.37 -2.63 21.90
C GLU A 195 -6.35 -2.65 20.35
N GLY A 196 -6.75 -3.76 19.76
CA GLY A 196 -6.89 -3.87 18.29
C GLY A 196 -5.59 -4.07 17.51
N ASN A 197 -4.44 -4.17 18.18
CA ASN A 197 -3.16 -4.42 17.52
C ASN A 197 -3.05 -5.87 17.04
N ASP A 198 -2.76 -6.06 15.75
CA ASP A 198 -2.51 -7.38 15.17
C ASP A 198 -1.67 -7.25 13.89
N PHE A 199 -0.91 -8.30 13.56
CA PHE A 199 -0.16 -8.32 12.32
C PHE A 199 -1.11 -8.49 11.13
N TYR A 200 -0.99 -7.58 10.17
CA TYR A 200 -1.83 -7.47 9.00
C TYR A 200 -1.54 -8.62 8.02
N ARG A 201 -2.27 -9.73 8.18
CA ARG A 201 -2.23 -10.89 7.27
C ARG A 201 -3.20 -10.69 6.11
N THR A 202 -2.87 -9.87 5.13
CA THR A 202 -3.58 -9.94 3.84
C THR A 202 -3.10 -11.14 3.04
N VAL A 203 -4.08 -11.87 2.47
CA VAL A 203 -3.92 -12.94 1.47
C VAL A 203 -3.12 -12.48 0.23
N HIS A 204 -2.92 -11.16 0.06
CA HIS A 204 -2.16 -10.57 -1.06
C HIS A 204 -0.64 -10.65 -0.93
N LEU A 205 -0.09 -10.76 0.29
CA LEU A 205 1.37 -10.87 0.49
C LEU A 205 1.91 -12.27 0.13
N GLU A 206 1.05 -13.29 0.09
CA GLU A 206 1.43 -14.66 -0.27
C GLU A 206 1.29 -14.99 -1.77
N ARG A 207 0.89 -14.04 -2.61
CA ARG A 207 0.62 -14.33 -4.03
C ARG A 207 1.86 -14.17 -4.91
N ALA A 208 2.74 -15.17 -4.85
CA ALA A 208 3.63 -15.48 -5.96
C ALA A 208 2.89 -16.30 -7.04
N GLU A 209 2.93 -15.78 -8.26
CA GLU A 209 2.65 -16.39 -9.58
C GLU A 209 1.18 -16.49 -10.07
N PRO A 210 0.72 -15.56 -10.94
CA PRO A 210 -0.61 -15.60 -11.57
C PRO A 210 -0.69 -16.60 -12.75
N ARG A 211 0.21 -17.59 -12.84
CA ARG A 211 0.31 -18.49 -14.01
C ARG A 211 -1.00 -19.26 -14.26
N GLY A 212 -1.68 -19.71 -13.21
CA GLY A 212 -2.88 -20.54 -13.34
C GLY A 212 -4.11 -19.78 -13.87
N ALA A 213 -4.40 -18.60 -13.32
CA ALA A 213 -5.57 -17.80 -13.70
C ALA A 213 -5.41 -17.21 -15.11
N VAL A 214 -4.19 -16.78 -15.47
CA VAL A 214 -3.88 -16.27 -16.81
C VAL A 214 -3.96 -17.39 -17.86
N LEU A 215 -3.45 -18.60 -17.57
CA LEU A 215 -3.58 -19.74 -18.48
C LEU A 215 -5.03 -20.19 -18.67
N LEU A 216 -5.82 -20.23 -17.60
CA LEU A 216 -7.25 -20.56 -17.68
C LEU A 216 -8.01 -19.53 -18.51
N PHE A 217 -7.73 -18.24 -18.31
CA PHE A 217 -8.35 -17.16 -19.06
C PHE A 217 -7.97 -17.17 -20.55
N VAL A 218 -6.68 -17.33 -20.87
CA VAL A 218 -6.22 -17.53 -22.26
C VAL A 218 -6.89 -18.75 -22.89
N GLY A 219 -7.03 -19.84 -22.13
CA GLY A 219 -7.75 -21.04 -22.57
C GLY A 219 -9.20 -20.75 -22.94
N ILE A 220 -9.93 -20.01 -22.09
CA ILE A 220 -11.34 -19.64 -22.32
C ILE A 220 -11.48 -18.73 -23.55
N VAL A 221 -10.63 -17.70 -23.69
CA VAL A 221 -10.66 -16.80 -24.85
C VAL A 221 -10.36 -17.55 -26.14
N MET A 222 -9.34 -18.40 -26.15
CA MET A 222 -9.00 -19.25 -27.31
C MET A 222 -10.15 -20.21 -27.68
N MET A 223 -10.85 -20.76 -26.68
CA MET A 223 -12.00 -21.63 -26.90
C MET A 223 -13.16 -20.87 -27.56
N LEU A 224 -13.47 -19.66 -27.07
CA LEU A 224 -14.54 -18.82 -27.63
C LEU A 224 -14.23 -18.35 -29.06
N VAL A 225 -12.98 -17.96 -29.34
CA VAL A 225 -12.53 -17.60 -30.70
C VAL A 225 -12.56 -18.82 -31.63
N GLY A 226 -12.15 -20.00 -31.16
CA GLY A 226 -12.24 -21.25 -31.92
C GLY A 226 -13.68 -21.63 -32.27
N ILE A 227 -14.60 -21.56 -31.31
CA ILE A 227 -16.03 -21.83 -31.53
C ILE A 227 -16.64 -20.82 -32.51
N TYR A 228 -16.28 -19.54 -32.40
CA TYR A 228 -16.75 -18.49 -33.32
C TYR A 228 -16.19 -18.67 -34.74
N GLY A 229 -14.91 -19.03 -34.88
CA GLY A 229 -14.26 -19.31 -36.17
C GLY A 229 -14.84 -20.52 -36.89
N ILE A 230 -15.14 -21.61 -36.15
CA ILE A 230 -15.78 -22.82 -36.71
C ILE A 230 -17.20 -22.53 -37.21
N ARG A 231 -17.94 -21.63 -36.55
CA ARG A 231 -19.28 -21.22 -37.01
C ARG A 231 -19.27 -20.37 -38.28
N ARG A 232 -18.21 -19.59 -38.53
CA ARG A 232 -18.08 -18.79 -39.76
C ARG A 232 -17.57 -19.58 -40.97
N GLY A 233 -16.86 -20.68 -40.75
CA GLY A 233 -16.38 -21.57 -41.83
C GLY A 233 -17.40 -22.59 -42.35
N ARG A 234 -18.65 -22.53 -41.88
CA ARG A 234 -19.76 -23.41 -42.28
C ARG A 234 -20.97 -22.65 -42.86
N ALA A 235 -20.79 -21.37 -43.20
CA ALA A 235 -21.77 -20.56 -43.93
C ALA A 235 -21.29 -20.34 -45.37
#